data_AF-X1CL87-F1
#
_entry.id   AF-X1CL87-F1
#
_cell.length_a   1.000
_cell.length_b   1.000
_cell.length_c   1.000
_cell.angle_alpha   90.00
_cell.angle_beta   90.00
_cell.angle_gamma   90.00
#
_symmetry.space_group_name_H-M   'P 1'
#
loop_
_entity.id
_entity.type
_entity.pdbx_description
1 polymer ?
#
loop_
_entity_poly.entity_id
_entity_poly.type
_entity_poly.pdbx_seq_one_letter_code
_entity_poly.pdbx_strand_id
1 'polypeptide(L)' 'MNTHLIKPLVLSKVISEKGPMTYLAYSGQPIVRPYVMWYIQAGDKHVLVDTAIEAEDYRNYHPGFKNMPFEPVQSLR' A
#
# COMPACT_ATOMS: atom_id res chain seq x y z
N MET A 1 2.33 32.06 3.43
CA MET A 1 1.28 31.07 3.11
C MET A 1 1.74 29.74 3.70
N ASN A 2 0.90 29.08 4.50
CA ASN A 2 1.25 27.76 5.00
C ASN A 2 1.08 26.76 3.86
N THR A 3 2.16 26.08 3.50
CA THR A 3 2.14 25.08 2.43
C THR A 3 1.36 23.87 2.93
N HIS A 4 0.30 23.52 2.21
CA HIS A 4 -0.44 22.29 2.40
C HIS A 4 -0.16 21.37 1.22
N LEU A 5 0.41 20.19 1.49
CA LEU A 5 0.81 19.22 0.48
C LEU A 5 0.36 17.82 0.90
N ILE A 6 -0.23 17.08 -0.02
CA ILE A 6 -0.53 15.66 0.14
C ILE A 6 0.20 14.92 -0.98
N LYS A 7 1.08 13.99 -0.62
CA LYS A 7 1.86 13.18 -1.55
C LYS A 7 1.58 11.70 -1.30
N PRO A 8 0.98 10.97 -2.26
CA PRO A 8 0.95 9.52 -2.20
C PRO A 8 2.35 8.95 -2.45
N LEU A 9 2.74 7.99 -1.63
CA LEU A 9 3.99 7.24 -1.73
C LEU A 9 3.62 5.76 -1.95
N VAL A 10 3.83 5.27 -3.16
CA VAL A 10 3.55 3.87 -3.51
C VAL A 10 4.71 3.01 -3.03
N LEU A 11 4.46 2.19 -2.00
CA LEU A 11 5.45 1.34 -1.37
C LEU A 11 5.64 0.03 -2.15
N SER A 12 4.52 -0.60 -2.53
CA SER A 12 4.51 -1.90 -3.19
C SER A 12 3.29 -2.04 -4.10
N LYS A 13 3.35 -3.02 -4.99
CA LYS A 13 2.22 -3.51 -5.77
C LYS A 13 2.15 -5.04 -5.67
N VAL A 14 0.94 -5.58 -5.70
CA VAL A 14 0.70 -7.03 -5.73
C VAL A 14 -0.43 -7.33 -6.70
N ILE A 15 -0.32 -8.44 -7.44
CA ILE A 15 -1.44 -8.98 -8.20
C ILE A 15 -2.37 -9.68 -7.21
N SER A 16 -3.63 -9.27 -7.14
CA SER A 16 -4.64 -9.89 -6.28
C SER A 16 -5.97 -10.09 -7.00
N GLU A 17 -6.88 -10.82 -6.34
CA GLU A 17 -8.23 -11.05 -6.82
C GLU A 17 -9.10 -9.79 -6.62
N LYS A 18 -9.98 -9.51 -7.58
CA LYS A 18 -10.85 -8.32 -7.59
C LYS A 18 -12.03 -8.44 -6.63
N GLY A 19 -12.61 -9.63 -6.50
CA GLY A 19 -13.77 -9.94 -5.68
C GLY A 19 -13.76 -9.35 -4.28
N PRO A 20 -12.77 -9.65 -3.41
CA PRO A 20 -12.67 -9.10 -2.06
C PRO A 20 -12.70 -7.56 -2.01
N MET A 21 -12.26 -6.88 -3.07
CA MET A 21 -12.24 -5.42 -3.16
C MET A 21 -13.55 -4.83 -3.68
N THR A 22 -14.46 -5.66 -4.19
CA THR A 22 -15.71 -5.25 -4.85
C THR A 22 -16.90 -6.06 -4.34
N TYR A 23 -17.01 -6.28 -3.03
CA TYR A 23 -18.13 -7.01 -2.42
C TYR A 23 -18.41 -8.38 -3.07
N LEU A 24 -17.34 -9.12 -3.40
CA LEU A 24 -17.38 -10.43 -4.07
C LEU A 24 -17.92 -10.42 -5.51
N ALA A 25 -18.09 -9.25 -6.13
CA ALA A 25 -18.34 -9.14 -7.56
C ALA A 25 -17.07 -9.41 -8.38
N TYR A 26 -17.20 -9.92 -9.60
CA TYR A 26 -16.06 -10.11 -10.55
C TYR A 26 -15.00 -11.13 -10.10
N SER A 27 -15.40 -12.17 -9.38
CA SER A 27 -14.53 -13.27 -8.95
C SER A 27 -13.68 -13.85 -10.10
N GLY A 28 -12.39 -14.05 -9.82
CA GLY A 28 -11.42 -14.63 -10.75
C GLY A 28 -10.73 -13.60 -11.66
N GLN A 29 -11.10 -12.33 -11.57
CA GLN A 29 -10.42 -11.26 -12.31
C GLN A 29 -9.21 -10.75 -11.51
N PRO A 30 -8.01 -10.74 -12.11
CA PRO A 30 -6.84 -10.15 -11.45
C PRO A 30 -6.91 -8.62 -11.50
N ILE A 31 -6.43 -7.98 -10.43
CA ILE A 31 -6.16 -6.54 -10.36
C ILE A 31 -4.76 -6.30 -9.78
N VAL A 32 -4.19 -5.14 -10.10
CA VAL A 32 -3.00 -4.65 -9.42
C VAL A 32 -3.45 -3.84 -8.20
N ARG A 33 -3.12 -4.32 -6.99
CA ARG A 33 -3.40 -3.62 -5.74
C ARG A 33 -2.14 -2.84 -5.30
N PRO A 34 -2.18 -1.50 -5.26
CA PRO A 34 -1.10 -0.70 -4.71
C PRO A 34 -1.18 -0.64 -3.18
N TYR A 35 -0.02 -0.61 -2.55
CA TYR A 35 0.15 -0.28 -1.14
C TYR A 35 0.70 1.13 -1.05
N VAL A 36 -0.03 2.03 -0.39
CA VAL A 36 0.23 3.47 -0.41
C VAL A 36 0.36 3.99 1.01
N MET A 37 1.44 4.72 1.27
CA MET A 37 1.58 5.60 2.42
C MET A 37 1.31 7.03 1.97
N TRP A 38 0.76 7.85 2.85
CA TRP A 38 0.50 9.26 2.54
C TRP A 38 1.41 10.15 3.38
N TYR A 39 2.17 11.01 2.70
CA TYR A 39 2.85 12.11 3.34
C TYR A 39 1.97 13.37 3.25
N ILE A 40 1.67 13.95 4.40
CA ILE A 40 0.87 15.17 4.50
C ILE A 40 1.70 16.23 5.20
N GLN A 41 1.97 17.33 4.50
CA GLN A 41 2.45 18.57 5.11
C GLN A 41 1.25 19.48 5.37
N ALA A 42 0.99 19.76 6.65
CA ALA A 42 -0.08 20.63 7.10
C ALA A 42 0.52 21.85 7.82
N GLY A 43 1.00 22.82 7.04
CA GLY A 43 1.74 23.95 7.58
C GLY A 43 3.13 23.53 8.08
N ASP A 44 3.35 23.64 9.38
CA ASP A 44 4.57 23.23 10.09
C ASP A 44 4.57 21.75 10.49
N LYS A 45 3.44 21.06 10.33
CA LYS A 45 3.30 19.65 10.69
C LYS A 45 3.58 18.74 9.51
N HIS A 46 4.33 17.68 9.78
CA HIS A 46 4.60 16.59 8.85
C HIS A 46 3.96 15.32 9.40
N VAL A 47 3.04 14.74 8.65
CA VAL A 47 2.26 13.57 9.06
C VAL A 47 2.46 12.45 8.05
N LEU A 48 2.79 11.27 8.55
CA LEU A 48 2.70 10.02 7.80
C LEU A 48 1.39 9.34 8.19
N VAL A 49 0.57 9.01 7.20
CA VAL A 49 -0.68 8.26 7.38
C VAL A 49 -0.53 6.91 6.73
N ASP A 50 -0.86 5.88 7.52
CA ASP A 50 -0.46 4.50 7.27
C ASP A 50 1.08 4.37 7.19
N THR A 51 1.58 3.15 7.25
CA THR A 51 2.99 2.85 6.96
C THR A 51 3.12 1.51 6.25
N ALA A 52 1.99 0.90 5.86
CA ALA A 52 1.91 -0.52 5.58
C ALA A 52 2.56 -1.34 6.74
N ILE A 53 2.94 -2.57 6.45
CA ILE A 53 3.74 -3.44 7.32
C ILE A 53 4.95 -3.90 6.50
N GLU A 54 6.08 -4.14 7.16
CA GLU A 54 7.30 -4.59 6.49
C GLU A 54 7.02 -5.80 5.59
N ALA A 55 7.59 -5.77 4.38
CA ALA A 55 7.34 -6.82 3.38
C ALA A 55 7.77 -8.20 3.89
N GLU A 56 8.75 -8.25 4.79
CA GLU A 56 9.21 -9.48 5.44
C GLU A 56 8.21 -10.00 6.48
N ASP A 57 7.59 -9.11 7.25
CA ASP A 57 6.56 -9.49 8.21
C ASP A 57 5.30 -10.01 7.53
N TYR A 58 4.95 -9.43 6.37
CA TYR A 58 3.88 -9.92 5.51
C TYR A 58 4.10 -11.38 5.07
N ARG A 59 5.34 -11.78 4.79
CA ARG A 59 5.67 -13.15 4.36
C ARG A 59 5.65 -14.14 5.52
N ASN A 60 6.01 -13.70 6.72
CA ASN A 60 6.33 -14.60 7.83
C ASN A 60 5.21 -14.77 8.86
N TYR A 61 4.44 -13.72 9.16
CA TYR A 61 3.59 -13.71 10.36
C TYR A 61 2.08 -13.79 10.10
N HIS A 62 1.62 -13.45 8.89
CA HIS A 62 0.18 -13.43 8.62
C HIS A 62 -0.23 -14.57 7.65
N PRO A 63 -1.07 -15.53 8.09
CA PRO A 63 -1.44 -16.70 7.29
C PRO A 63 -1.99 -16.37 5.90
N GLY A 64 -2.76 -15.28 5.78
CA GLY A 64 -3.33 -14.82 4.52
C GLY A 64 -2.36 -14.10 3.56
N PHE A 65 -1.13 -13.83 3.97
CA PHE A 65 -0.13 -13.10 3.16
C PHE A 65 1.18 -13.86 2.97
N LYS A 66 1.31 -15.03 3.61
CA LYS A 66 2.42 -15.95 3.42
C LYS A 66 2.62 -16.26 1.93
N ASN A 67 3.83 -16.06 1.43
CA ASN A 67 4.24 -16.26 0.03
C ASN A 67 3.55 -15.35 -1.02
N MET A 68 2.93 -14.22 -0.62
CA MET A 68 2.42 -13.28 -1.63
C MET A 68 3.56 -12.60 -2.42
N PRO A 69 3.39 -12.38 -3.74
CA PRO A 69 4.42 -11.83 -4.61
C PRO A 69 4.46 -10.31 -4.53
N PHE A 70 4.84 -9.77 -3.37
CA PHE A 70 5.02 -8.34 -3.20
C PHE A 70 6.20 -7.83 -4.03
N GLU A 71 5.93 -6.90 -4.95
CA GLU A 71 6.97 -6.20 -5.69
C GLU A 71 7.23 -4.85 -5.00
N PRO A 72 8.46 -4.58 -4.51
CA PRO A 72 8.81 -3.26 -3.98
C PRO A 72 8.83 -2.24 -5.11
N VAL A 73 8.17 -1.10 -4.91
CA VAL A 73 8.09 -0.01 -5.91
C VAL A 73 8.99 1.15 -5.50
N GLN A 74 9.31 1.29 -4.21
CA GLN A 74 10.20 2.32 -3.70
C GLN A 74 11.58 1.76 -3.32
N SER A 75 12.62 2.28 -3.95
CA SER A 75 13.91 2.47 -3.30
C SER A 75 13.93 3.92 -2.81
N LEU A 76 14.14 4.14 -1.51
CA LEU A 76 14.57 5.45 -1.05
C LEU A 76 15.93 5.68 -1.72
N ARG A 77 15.97 6.55 -2.73
CA ARG A 77 17.18 7.21 -3.20
C ARG A 77 17.10 8.67 -2.81
#